data_AF-A0A5S6Q3D6-F1
#
_entry.id   AF-A0A5S6Q3D6-F1
#
_cell.length_a   1.000
_cell.length_b   1.000
_cell.length_c   1.000
_cell.angle_alpha   90.00
_cell.angle_beta   90.00
_cell.angle_gamma   90.00
#
_symmetry.space_group_name_H-M   'P 1'
#
loop_
_entity.id
_entity.type
_entity.pdbx_description
1 polymer ?
#
loop_
_entity_poly.entity_id
_entity_poly.type
_entity_poly.pdbx_seq_one_letter_code
_entity_poly.pdbx_strand_id
1 'polypeptide(L)'
;MDTPTTADLHLTSALAVKLPPFWPQNAKVWFAQAEAQFALGRITASQTKFYHTTASLNETVAREVEDLLEPQGDHPYEHLKQKLMDRFVPTEEERFRTLTNTSPLGDRRPTQLLREMRHAAAGIVDVESPFFRQLFLHRLPPAVQLVLKAFRSATIDDLARAADNLVAVDSPVNAMTGANAAVDSSDAQQLRQDIADLRRQVRSLTMSPSRFRSAPASSPRTSPSRHPARRRSSPSPPTNVCYFHRKFGRRARRCRQPCSFSGN
;
A
#
# COMPACT_ATOMS: atom_id res chain seq x y z
N MET A 1 64.85 -28.93 49.25
CA MET A 1 64.17 -27.64 49.00
C MET A 1 64.01 -27.53 47.50
N ASP A 2 62.89 -26.92 47.10
CA ASP A 2 62.54 -26.49 45.74
C ASP A 2 61.79 -27.50 44.86
N THR A 3 60.47 -27.52 45.08
CA THR A 3 59.43 -27.95 44.14
C THR A 3 59.34 -27.00 42.94
N PRO A 4 59.13 -27.50 41.70
CA PRO A 4 58.78 -26.63 40.58
C PRO A 4 57.30 -26.25 40.66
N THR A 5 57.05 -24.95 40.74
CA THR A 5 55.74 -24.32 40.62
C THR A 5 55.10 -24.67 39.27
N THR A 6 54.14 -25.58 39.28
CA THR A 6 53.16 -25.75 38.20
C THR A 6 52.40 -24.44 38.03
N ALA A 7 52.66 -23.76 36.92
CA ALA A 7 51.83 -22.66 36.47
C ALA A 7 50.43 -23.22 36.15
N ASP A 8 49.47 -22.94 37.02
CA ASP A 8 48.06 -23.18 36.77
C ASP A 8 47.62 -22.40 35.54
N LEU A 9 47.58 -23.10 34.41
CA LEU A 9 46.82 -22.69 33.24
C LEU A 9 45.35 -22.75 33.62
N HIS A 10 44.84 -21.66 34.19
CA HIS A 10 43.41 -21.37 34.24
C HIS A 10 42.90 -21.23 32.79
N LEU A 11 42.67 -22.36 32.13
CA LEU A 11 41.76 -22.47 31.00
C LEU A 11 40.35 -22.26 31.56
N THR A 12 40.01 -21.00 31.85
CA THR A 12 38.60 -20.59 31.96
C THR A 12 37.96 -20.92 30.63
N SER A 13 37.10 -21.95 30.61
CA SER A 13 36.25 -22.25 29.47
C SER A 13 35.57 -20.96 29.02
N ALA A 14 35.99 -20.40 27.89
CA ALA A 14 35.40 -19.19 27.34
C ALA A 14 33.92 -19.50 27.11
N LEU A 15 33.03 -18.89 27.92
CA LEU A 15 31.61 -18.90 27.63
C LEU A 15 31.46 -18.33 26.22
N ALA A 16 31.08 -19.18 25.27
CA ALA A 16 30.91 -18.78 23.88
C ALA A 16 29.84 -17.68 23.84
N VAL A 17 30.27 -16.43 23.67
CA VAL A 17 29.34 -15.31 23.54
C VAL A 17 28.60 -15.48 22.22
N LYS A 18 27.35 -15.92 22.31
CA LYS A 18 26.45 -16.05 21.16
C LYS A 18 25.53 -14.84 21.14
N LEU A 19 25.82 -13.91 20.24
CA LEU A 19 24.96 -12.76 20.03
C LEU A 19 23.71 -13.16 19.22
N PRO A 20 22.55 -12.55 19.50
CA PRO A 20 21.40 -12.67 18.61
C PRO A 20 21.70 -12.00 17.25
N PRO A 21 20.97 -12.35 16.19
CA PRO A 21 21.05 -11.63 14.91
C PRO A 21 20.86 -10.12 15.12
N PHE A 22 21.56 -9.31 14.34
CA PHE A 22 21.47 -7.85 14.41
C PHE A 22 20.06 -7.34 14.13
N TRP A 23 19.63 -6.29 14.85
CA TRP A 23 18.32 -5.66 14.71
C TRP A 23 18.44 -4.25 14.15
N PRO A 24 18.37 -4.04 12.83
CA PRO A 24 18.55 -2.72 12.21
C PRO A 24 17.64 -1.65 12.81
N GLN A 25 16.35 -1.96 12.99
CA GLN A 25 15.36 -1.02 13.52
C GLN A 25 15.58 -0.67 15.00
N ASN A 26 16.36 -1.48 15.72
CA ASN A 26 16.60 -1.33 17.16
C ASN A 26 18.10 -1.46 17.50
N ALA A 27 18.98 -0.96 16.62
CA ALA A 27 20.43 -1.15 16.72
C ALA A 27 20.99 -0.72 18.08
N LYS A 28 20.49 0.38 18.65
CA LYS A 28 20.89 0.87 19.98
C LYS A 28 20.63 -0.13 21.10
N VAL A 29 19.47 -0.78 21.10
CA VAL A 29 19.11 -1.80 22.09
C VAL A 29 19.96 -3.06 21.90
N TRP A 30 20.15 -3.46 20.65
CA TRP A 30 20.98 -4.61 20.31
C TRP A 30 22.43 -4.43 20.80
N PHE A 31 23.04 -3.27 20.56
CA PHE A 31 24.41 -2.99 21.05
C PHE A 31 24.50 -2.98 22.57
N ALA A 32 23.51 -2.41 23.27
CA ALA A 32 23.48 -2.44 24.73
C ALA A 32 23.46 -3.89 25.26
N GLN A 33 22.70 -4.77 24.61
CA GLN A 33 22.67 -6.20 24.95
C GLN A 33 23.98 -6.92 24.59
N ALA A 34 24.54 -6.65 23.41
CA ALA A 34 25.81 -7.24 22.98
C ALA A 34 26.96 -6.86 23.94
N GLU A 35 27.02 -5.59 24.35
CA GLU A 35 28.03 -5.10 25.30
C GLU A 35 27.89 -5.71 26.69
N ALA A 36 26.67 -5.93 27.16
CA ALA A 36 26.42 -6.69 28.39
C ALA A 36 26.93 -8.13 28.28
N GLN A 37 26.72 -8.80 27.13
CA GLN A 37 27.24 -10.15 26.90
C GLN A 37 28.77 -10.18 26.83
N PHE A 38 29.40 -9.20 26.18
CA PHE A 38 30.86 -9.07 26.18
C PHE A 38 31.41 -8.85 27.59
N ALA A 39 30.77 -8.00 28.39
CA ALA A 39 31.17 -7.75 29.77
C ALA A 39 31.08 -9.02 30.63
N LEU A 40 29.97 -9.76 30.52
CA LEU A 40 29.78 -11.04 31.22
C LEU A 40 30.81 -12.10 30.78
N GLY A 41 31.11 -12.15 29.49
CA GLY A 41 32.13 -13.03 28.90
C GLY A 41 33.58 -12.55 29.08
N ARG A 42 33.80 -11.42 29.76
CA ARG A 42 35.12 -10.76 29.92
C ARG A 42 35.85 -10.52 28.59
N ILE A 43 35.10 -10.31 27.52
CA ILE A 43 35.64 -9.97 26.20
C ILE A 43 35.95 -8.49 26.17
N THR A 44 37.22 -8.15 26.33
CA THR A 44 37.70 -6.76 26.35
C THR A 44 38.31 -6.33 25.03
N ALA A 45 38.96 -7.25 24.31
CA ALA A 45 39.65 -6.96 23.05
C ALA A 45 38.66 -6.47 21.97
N SER A 46 38.92 -5.28 21.43
CA SER A 46 38.11 -4.66 20.36
C SER A 46 38.00 -5.58 19.14
N GLN A 47 39.10 -6.19 18.72
CA GLN A 47 39.12 -7.14 17.60
C GLN A 47 38.19 -8.33 17.80
N THR A 48 38.11 -8.88 19.02
CA THR A 48 37.22 -10.01 19.32
C THR A 48 35.76 -9.59 19.27
N LYS A 49 35.43 -8.43 19.84
CA LYS A 49 34.07 -7.86 19.77
C LYS A 49 33.64 -7.57 18.33
N PHE A 50 34.57 -7.09 17.50
CA PHE A 50 34.36 -6.87 16.07
C PHE A 50 33.94 -8.17 15.36
N TYR A 51 34.67 -9.28 15.57
CA TYR A 51 34.32 -10.56 14.96
C TYR A 51 32.99 -11.13 15.44
N HIS A 52 32.66 -10.99 16.73
CA HIS A 52 31.34 -11.38 17.23
C HIS A 52 30.21 -10.55 16.60
N THR A 53 30.45 -9.24 16.42
CA THR A 53 29.45 -8.33 15.86
C THR A 53 29.24 -8.61 14.38
N THR A 54 30.31 -8.77 13.59
CA THR A 54 30.22 -9.13 12.17
C THR A 54 29.53 -10.49 11.95
N ALA A 55 29.83 -11.49 12.79
CA ALA A 55 29.16 -12.79 12.75
C ALA A 55 27.64 -12.75 13.08
N SER A 56 27.17 -11.66 13.70
CA SER A 56 25.75 -11.48 14.03
C SER A 56 24.95 -10.75 12.94
N LEU A 57 25.62 -10.20 11.93
CA LEU A 57 24.97 -9.52 10.81
C LEU A 57 24.32 -10.54 9.88
N ASN A 58 23.08 -10.29 9.47
CA ASN A 58 22.43 -11.09 8.44
C ASN A 58 22.92 -10.64 7.05
N GLU A 59 22.62 -11.42 6.00
CA GLU A 59 23.06 -11.15 4.63
C GLU A 59 22.66 -9.75 4.14
N THR A 60 21.44 -9.31 4.44
CA THR A 60 20.93 -8.01 4.01
C THR A 60 21.73 -6.86 4.62
N VAL A 61 22.03 -6.93 5.91
CA VAL A 61 22.77 -5.89 6.63
C VAL A 61 24.24 -5.96 6.25
N ALA A 62 24.83 -7.16 6.19
CA ALA A 62 26.22 -7.35 5.82
C ALA A 62 26.54 -6.75 4.44
N ARG A 63 25.61 -6.89 3.47
CA ARG A 63 25.74 -6.25 2.15
C ARG A 63 25.65 -4.73 2.21
N GLU A 64 24.80 -4.19 3.07
CA GLU A 64 24.67 -2.73 3.25
C GLU A 64 25.91 -2.12 3.94
N VAL A 65 26.67 -2.92 4.69
CA VAL A 65 27.85 -2.49 5.44
C VAL A 65 29.13 -3.20 5.03
N GLU A 66 29.22 -3.65 3.78
CA GLU A 66 30.36 -4.38 3.23
C GLU A 66 31.67 -3.62 3.44
N ASP A 67 31.63 -2.29 3.26
CA ASP A 67 32.76 -1.38 3.46
C ASP A 67 33.26 -1.30 4.92
N LEU A 68 32.49 -1.80 5.88
CA LEU A 68 32.80 -1.80 7.31
C LEU A 68 33.23 -3.19 7.84
N LEU A 69 33.24 -4.23 6.98
CA LEU A 69 33.57 -5.60 7.41
C LEU A 69 35.08 -5.87 7.48
N GLU A 70 35.90 -4.92 7.05
CA GLU A 70 37.35 -4.93 7.27
C GLU A 70 37.69 -4.18 8.56
N PRO A 71 38.49 -4.77 9.47
CA PRO A 71 38.90 -4.09 10.69
C PRO A 71 39.80 -2.89 10.36
N GLN A 72 39.39 -1.70 10.80
CA GLN A 72 40.11 -0.44 10.59
C GLN A 72 40.68 0.11 11.91
N GLY A 73 41.99 0.43 11.92
CA GLY A 73 42.67 1.04 13.06
C GLY A 73 42.80 0.14 14.30
N ASP A 74 43.14 0.75 15.44
CA ASP A 74 43.41 0.03 16.71
C ASP A 74 42.13 -0.37 17.47
N HIS A 75 40.98 0.21 17.08
CA HIS A 75 39.69 0.05 17.75
C HIS A 75 38.57 -0.30 16.73
N PRO A 76 38.68 -1.46 16.05
CA PRO A 76 37.78 -1.83 14.96
C PRO A 76 36.32 -1.99 15.42
N TYR A 77 36.06 -2.49 16.64
CA TYR A 77 34.70 -2.61 17.16
C TYR A 77 34.04 -1.25 17.39
N GLU A 78 34.76 -0.31 18.00
CA GLU A 78 34.27 1.03 18.28
C GLU A 78 33.93 1.77 16.97
N HIS A 79 34.80 1.62 15.95
CA HIS A 79 34.55 2.15 14.62
C HIS A 79 33.30 1.54 13.97
N LEU A 80 33.20 0.21 13.96
CA LEU A 80 32.05 -0.52 13.40
C LEU A 80 30.75 -0.14 14.11
N LYS A 81 30.75 -0.12 15.46
CA LYS A 81 29.60 0.26 16.28
C LYS A 81 29.12 1.67 15.93
N GLN A 82 30.03 2.64 15.89
CA GLN A 82 29.67 4.01 15.57
C GLN A 82 29.03 4.11 14.18
N LYS A 83 29.66 3.51 13.16
CA LYS A 83 29.15 3.56 11.79
C LYS A 83 27.81 2.83 11.62
N LEU A 84 27.61 1.70 12.31
CA LEU A 84 26.33 1.01 12.33
C LEU A 84 25.25 1.83 13.05
N MET A 85 25.60 2.52 14.13
CA MET A 85 24.67 3.45 14.79
C MET A 85 24.31 4.61 13.86
N ASP A 86 25.28 5.20 13.16
CA ASP A 86 25.04 6.32 12.23
C ASP A 86 24.14 5.91 11.05
N ARG A 87 24.23 4.67 10.55
CA ARG A 87 23.42 4.18 9.43
C ARG A 87 22.00 3.77 9.83
N PHE A 88 21.85 3.09 10.97
CA PHE A 88 20.60 2.41 11.31
C PHE A 88 19.79 3.10 12.41
N VAL A 89 20.40 3.98 13.22
CA VAL A 89 19.66 4.75 14.21
C VAL A 89 19.09 5.99 13.51
N PRO A 90 17.77 6.23 13.57
CA PRO A 90 17.16 7.35 12.88
C PRO A 90 17.67 8.68 13.47
N THR A 91 17.92 9.65 12.57
CA THR A 91 18.38 10.98 12.94
C THR A 91 17.34 11.72 13.78
N GLU A 92 17.73 12.81 14.45
CA GLU A 92 16.78 13.67 15.16
C GLU A 92 15.68 14.20 14.23
N GLU A 93 16.05 14.60 13.02
CA GLU A 93 15.10 15.09 12.01
C GLU A 93 14.12 14.00 11.57
N GLU A 94 14.58 12.77 11.31
CA GLU A 94 13.71 11.65 10.95
C GLU A 94 12.76 11.27 12.08
N ARG A 95 13.23 11.30 13.33
CA ARG A 95 12.39 11.08 14.51
C ARG A 95 11.36 12.20 14.66
N PHE A 96 11.74 13.45 14.44
CA PHE A 96 10.81 14.59 14.44
C PHE A 96 9.77 14.50 13.31
N ARG A 97 10.18 14.13 12.09
CA ARG A 97 9.25 13.82 10.99
C ARG A 97 8.31 12.69 11.37
N THR A 98 8.82 11.64 12.01
CA THR A 98 8.02 10.52 12.53
C THR A 98 7.07 10.95 13.65
N LEU A 99 7.32 12.04 14.37
CA LEU A 99 6.40 12.62 15.36
C LEU A 99 5.34 13.52 14.73
N THR A 100 5.70 14.27 13.69
CA THR A 100 4.81 15.23 13.03
C THR A 100 3.95 14.61 11.94
N ASN A 101 4.34 13.45 11.40
CA ASN A 101 3.58 12.76 10.36
C ASN A 101 2.19 12.33 10.85
N THR A 102 1.12 12.68 10.16
CA THR A 102 -0.26 12.33 10.55
C THR A 102 -0.70 10.97 9.99
N SER A 103 0.22 10.01 9.86
CA SER A 103 -0.14 8.65 9.46
C SER A 103 -1.29 8.13 10.31
N PRO A 104 -2.36 7.61 9.69
CA PRO A 104 -3.53 7.15 10.44
C PRO A 104 -3.11 6.04 11.41
N LEU A 105 -3.86 5.93 12.52
CA LEU A 105 -3.66 4.89 13.53
C LEU A 105 -3.53 3.48 12.90
N GLY A 106 -4.29 3.23 11.83
CA GLY A 106 -4.33 1.93 11.14
C GLY A 106 -4.91 0.88 12.08
N ASP A 107 -4.32 -0.32 12.07
CA ASP A 107 -4.71 -1.42 12.94
C ASP A 107 -4.02 -1.39 14.32
N ARG A 108 -3.23 -0.35 14.62
CA ARG A 108 -2.46 -0.24 15.86
C ARG A 108 -3.34 0.23 17.01
N ARG A 109 -3.05 -0.27 18.21
CA ARG A 109 -3.69 0.24 19.44
C ARG A 109 -3.17 1.63 19.77
N PRO A 110 -4.03 2.57 20.20
CA PRO A 110 -3.61 3.87 20.72
C PRO A 110 -2.50 3.81 21.78
N THR A 111 -2.50 2.85 22.69
CA THR A 111 -1.41 2.67 23.66
C THR A 111 -0.07 2.27 23.02
N GLN A 112 -0.11 1.44 21.97
CA GLN A 112 1.09 1.10 21.20
C GLN A 112 1.61 2.33 20.45
N LEU A 113 0.71 3.10 19.82
CA LEU A 113 1.07 4.35 19.15
C LEU A 113 1.74 5.32 20.14
N LEU A 114 1.23 5.46 21.36
CA LEU A 114 1.81 6.34 22.37
C LEU A 114 3.25 5.94 22.71
N ARG A 115 3.53 4.64 22.83
CA ARG A 115 4.89 4.13 23.10
C ARG A 115 5.85 4.46 21.96
N GLU A 116 5.43 4.25 20.71
CA GLU A 116 6.21 4.62 19.51
C GLU A 116 6.48 6.13 19.48
N MET A 117 5.49 6.95 19.79
CA MET A 117 5.63 8.40 19.87
C MET A 117 6.61 8.82 20.98
N ARG A 118 6.53 8.23 22.16
CA ARG A 118 7.48 8.53 23.26
C ARG A 118 8.91 8.17 22.87
N HIS A 119 9.10 7.04 22.17
CA HIS A 119 10.42 6.66 21.67
C HIS A 119 10.97 7.66 20.65
N ALA A 120 10.12 8.13 19.71
CA ALA A 120 10.52 9.15 18.74
C ALA A 120 10.77 10.53 19.39
N ALA A 121 10.04 10.87 20.45
CA ALA A 121 10.19 12.13 21.20
C ALA A 121 11.42 12.19 22.12
N ALA A 122 12.05 11.04 22.41
CA ALA A 122 13.18 10.96 23.34
C ALA A 122 14.31 11.93 22.97
N GLY A 123 14.49 12.96 23.81
CA GLY A 123 15.51 13.99 23.65
C GLY A 123 15.12 15.18 22.75
N ILE A 124 13.93 15.17 22.14
CA ILE A 124 13.46 16.20 21.19
C ILE A 124 12.30 17.02 21.78
N VAL A 125 11.33 16.32 22.37
CA VAL A 125 10.09 16.92 22.87
C VAL A 125 9.79 16.36 24.26
N ASP A 126 9.32 17.21 25.17
CA ASP A 126 8.80 16.77 26.46
C ASP A 126 7.51 15.96 26.27
N VAL A 127 7.55 14.70 26.70
CA VAL A 127 6.46 13.72 26.56
C VAL A 127 5.27 14.03 27.45
N GLU A 128 5.42 14.86 28.47
CA GLU A 128 4.32 15.30 29.34
C GLU A 128 3.77 16.69 28.95
N SER A 129 4.32 17.29 27.89
CA SER A 129 3.87 18.60 27.42
C SER A 129 2.46 18.57 26.80
N PRO A 130 1.70 19.68 26.91
CA PRO A 130 0.40 19.80 26.24
C PRO A 130 0.52 19.68 24.72
N PHE A 131 1.66 20.05 24.15
CA PHE A 131 1.95 19.87 22.72
C PHE A 131 2.03 18.39 22.33
N PHE A 132 2.80 17.58 23.06
CA PHE A 132 2.89 16.14 22.80
C PHE A 132 1.54 15.44 22.96
N ARG A 133 0.76 15.85 23.97
CA ARG A 133 -0.64 15.41 24.13
C ARG A 133 -1.48 15.72 22.90
N GLN A 134 -1.40 16.95 22.38
CA GLN A 134 -2.16 17.36 21.20
C GLN A 134 -1.73 16.56 19.96
N LEU A 135 -0.43 16.29 19.81
CA LEU A 135 0.13 15.49 18.73
C LEU A 135 -0.41 14.06 18.75
N PHE A 136 -0.48 13.44 19.93
CA PHE A 136 -1.05 12.11 20.11
C PHE A 136 -2.53 12.10 19.72
N LEU A 137 -3.32 13.05 20.22
CA LEU A 137 -4.74 13.16 19.90
C LEU A 137 -4.98 13.33 18.40
N HIS A 138 -4.19 14.14 17.70
CA HIS A 138 -4.35 14.36 16.25
C HIS A 138 -4.20 13.11 15.40
N ARG A 139 -3.56 12.04 15.90
CA ARG A 139 -3.39 10.77 15.19
C ARG A 139 -4.50 9.76 15.42
N LEU A 140 -5.40 10.02 16.36
CA LEU A 140 -6.54 9.15 16.64
C LEU A 140 -7.69 9.43 15.66
N PRO A 141 -8.61 8.49 15.44
CA PRO A 141 -9.82 8.74 14.66
C PRO A 141 -10.65 9.92 15.21
N PRO A 142 -11.30 10.75 14.37
CA PRO A 142 -12.04 11.93 14.81
C PRO A 142 -13.09 11.67 15.89
N ALA A 143 -13.78 10.52 15.84
CA ALA A 143 -14.77 10.11 16.84
C ALA A 143 -14.14 9.95 18.23
N VAL A 144 -13.00 9.26 18.30
CA VAL A 144 -12.23 9.06 19.53
C VAL A 144 -11.66 10.38 20.04
N GLN A 145 -11.16 11.24 19.15
CA GLN A 145 -10.64 12.57 19.53
C GLN A 145 -11.70 13.41 20.24
N LEU A 146 -12.94 13.40 19.76
CA LEU A 146 -14.02 14.22 20.31
C LEU A 146 -14.29 13.85 21.78
N VAL A 147 -14.36 12.56 22.06
CA VAL A 147 -14.59 12.02 23.42
C VAL A 147 -13.41 12.35 24.33
N LEU A 148 -12.18 12.10 23.86
CA LEU A 148 -10.96 12.29 24.68
C LEU A 148 -10.66 13.76 24.99
N LYS A 149 -11.04 14.70 24.10
CA LYS A 149 -10.89 16.15 24.34
C LYS A 149 -11.74 16.67 25.50
N ALA A 150 -12.80 15.95 25.91
CA ALA A 150 -13.58 16.30 27.09
C ALA A 150 -12.82 16.05 28.40
N PHE A 151 -11.90 15.08 28.43
CA PHE A 151 -11.13 14.69 29.62
C PHE A 151 -9.87 15.54 29.81
N ARG A 152 -10.06 16.83 30.14
CA ARG A 152 -8.96 17.82 30.22
C ARG A 152 -7.92 17.53 31.32
N SER A 153 -8.30 16.89 32.42
CA SER A 153 -7.44 16.61 33.57
C SER A 153 -6.80 15.20 33.56
N ALA A 154 -7.21 14.32 32.65
CA ALA A 154 -6.66 12.97 32.56
C ALA A 154 -5.22 12.99 32.04
N THR A 155 -4.37 12.06 32.45
CA THR A 155 -3.01 11.94 31.91
C THR A 155 -3.02 11.41 30.48
N ILE A 156 -1.92 11.56 29.74
CA ILE A 156 -1.83 11.01 28.37
C ILE A 156 -1.93 9.48 28.36
N ASP A 157 -1.44 8.82 29.42
CA ASP A 157 -1.58 7.37 29.60
C ASP A 157 -3.04 6.95 29.85
N ASP A 158 -3.79 7.72 30.64
CA ASP A 158 -5.23 7.50 30.83
C ASP A 158 -5.99 7.66 29.52
N LEU A 159 -5.67 8.71 28.76
CA LEU A 159 -6.29 8.93 27.46
C LEU A 159 -6.00 7.79 26.48
N ALA A 160 -4.76 7.28 26.43
CA ALA A 160 -4.41 6.17 25.55
C ALA A 160 -5.15 4.88 25.94
N ARG A 161 -5.27 4.58 27.25
CA ARG A 161 -6.05 3.44 27.73
C ARG A 161 -7.54 3.58 27.41
N ALA A 162 -8.11 4.78 27.57
CA ALA A 162 -9.49 5.04 27.18
C ALA A 162 -9.68 4.91 25.66
N ALA A 163 -8.72 5.41 24.87
CA ALA A 163 -8.72 5.32 23.41
C ALA A 163 -8.72 3.87 22.91
N ASP A 164 -7.95 2.97 23.53
CA ASP A 164 -7.92 1.55 23.17
C ASP A 164 -9.33 0.93 23.21
N ASN A 165 -10.12 1.28 24.24
CA ASN A 165 -11.50 0.79 24.37
C ASN A 165 -12.44 1.42 23.34
N LEU A 166 -12.28 2.73 23.06
CA LEU A 166 -13.14 3.45 22.11
C LEU A 166 -12.91 2.97 20.66
N VAL A 167 -11.67 2.70 20.27
CA VAL A 167 -11.34 2.16 18.94
C VAL A 167 -11.88 0.73 18.77
N ALA A 168 -11.91 -0.07 19.85
CA ALA A 168 -12.51 -1.40 19.82
C ALA A 168 -14.04 -1.37 19.61
N VAL A 169 -14.72 -0.31 20.07
CA VAL A 169 -16.17 -0.12 19.89
C VAL A 169 -16.52 0.40 18.48
N ASP A 170 -15.60 1.13 17.83
CA ASP A 170 -15.71 1.56 16.43
C ASP A 170 -15.45 0.41 15.42
N SER A 171 -15.02 -0.77 15.88
CA SER A 171 -15.11 -2.02 15.11
C SER A 171 -16.57 -2.46 15.05
N PRO A 172 -17.11 -2.94 13.91
CA PRO A 172 -18.53 -2.82 13.59
C PRO A 172 -19.40 -3.70 14.48
N VAL A 173 -19.76 -3.18 15.66
CA VAL A 173 -21.02 -3.48 16.35
C VAL A 173 -22.10 -2.59 15.74
N ASN A 174 -22.18 -2.56 14.40
CA ASN A 174 -23.23 -1.87 13.66
C ASN A 174 -24.48 -2.76 13.48
N ALA A 175 -24.60 -3.85 14.24
CA ALA A 175 -25.74 -4.77 14.16
C ALA A 175 -27.01 -4.25 14.88
N MET A 176 -27.00 -3.06 15.50
CA MET A 176 -28.16 -2.59 16.29
C MET A 176 -28.68 -1.18 15.99
N THR A 177 -28.12 -0.47 15.01
CA THR A 177 -28.63 0.85 14.57
C THR A 177 -28.93 0.91 13.06
N GLY A 178 -29.25 -0.25 12.47
CA GLY A 178 -29.63 -0.40 11.05
C GLY A 178 -31.01 0.13 10.66
N ALA A 179 -31.51 1.20 11.29
CA ALA A 179 -32.76 1.84 10.86
C ALA A 179 -32.54 2.99 9.86
N ASN A 180 -31.34 3.60 9.83
CA ASN A 180 -31.09 4.81 9.02
C ASN A 180 -30.07 4.65 7.88
N ALA A 181 -29.38 3.51 7.76
CA ALA A 181 -28.44 3.22 6.66
C ALA A 181 -29.08 2.50 5.46
N ALA A 182 -30.34 2.06 5.57
CA ALA A 182 -31.03 1.35 4.49
C ALA A 182 -31.43 2.26 3.32
N VAL A 183 -31.56 3.56 3.54
CA VAL A 183 -31.99 4.52 2.52
C VAL A 183 -30.87 4.77 1.49
N ASP A 184 -29.64 5.02 1.95
CA ASP A 184 -28.47 5.25 1.07
C ASP A 184 -28.04 4.01 0.29
N SER A 185 -28.25 2.80 0.84
CA SER A 185 -27.96 1.55 0.10
C SER A 185 -28.89 1.38 -1.09
N SER A 186 -30.17 1.77 -0.95
CA SER A 186 -31.15 1.61 -2.03
C SER A 186 -30.82 2.51 -3.22
N ASP A 187 -30.49 3.78 -2.99
CA ASP A 187 -30.12 4.73 -4.04
C ASP A 187 -28.79 4.37 -4.70
N ALA A 188 -27.81 3.91 -3.92
CA ALA A 188 -26.54 3.43 -4.47
C ALA A 188 -26.70 2.14 -5.30
N GLN A 189 -27.63 1.24 -4.91
CA GLN A 189 -27.97 0.05 -5.69
C GLN A 189 -28.76 0.41 -6.96
N GLN A 190 -29.67 1.37 -6.87
CA GLN A 190 -30.45 1.89 -7.99
C GLN A 190 -29.52 2.51 -9.04
N LEU A 191 -28.61 3.39 -8.61
CA LEU A 191 -27.60 4.01 -9.50
C LEU A 191 -26.66 2.97 -10.13
N ARG A 192 -26.29 1.91 -9.41
CA ARG A 192 -25.49 0.82 -9.97
C ARG A 192 -26.26 0.03 -11.03
N GLN A 193 -27.56 -0.20 -10.83
CA GLN A 193 -28.42 -0.83 -11.84
C GLN A 193 -28.59 0.06 -13.07
N ASP A 194 -28.85 1.35 -12.87
CA ASP A 194 -28.99 2.32 -13.97
C ASP A 194 -27.69 2.43 -14.80
N ILE A 195 -26.52 2.44 -14.15
CA ILE A 195 -25.22 2.42 -14.85
C ILE A 195 -25.03 1.10 -15.62
N ALA A 196 -25.47 -0.04 -15.07
CA ALA A 196 -25.41 -1.31 -15.78
C ALA A 196 -26.32 -1.33 -17.01
N ASP A 197 -27.51 -0.75 -16.92
CA ASP A 197 -28.46 -0.61 -18.02
C ASP A 197 -27.98 0.36 -19.09
N LEU A 198 -27.42 1.50 -18.70
CA LEU A 198 -26.83 2.44 -19.64
C LEU A 198 -25.66 1.80 -20.38
N ARG A 199 -24.80 1.03 -19.67
CA ARG A 199 -23.72 0.24 -20.30
C ARG A 199 -24.26 -0.80 -21.27
N ARG A 200 -25.38 -1.46 -20.97
CA ARG A 200 -26.04 -2.40 -21.91
C ARG A 200 -26.56 -1.70 -23.14
N GLN A 201 -27.23 -0.54 -22.98
CA GLN A 201 -27.77 0.23 -24.10
C GLN A 201 -26.65 0.75 -25.02
N VAL A 202 -25.58 1.31 -24.45
CA VAL A 202 -24.40 1.76 -25.20
C VAL A 202 -23.73 0.60 -25.91
N ARG A 203 -23.63 -0.58 -25.29
CA ARG A 203 -23.15 -1.82 -25.95
C ARG A 203 -24.06 -2.24 -27.11
N SER A 204 -25.38 -2.13 -27.00
CA SER A 204 -26.30 -2.48 -28.09
C SER A 204 -26.17 -1.54 -29.30
N LEU A 205 -25.90 -0.25 -29.02
CA LEU A 205 -25.68 0.77 -30.05
C LEU A 205 -24.30 0.62 -30.71
N THR A 206 -23.28 0.19 -29.96
CA THR A 206 -21.91 -0.06 -30.48
C THR A 206 -21.73 -1.43 -31.11
N MET A 207 -22.57 -2.42 -30.76
CA MET A 207 -22.56 -3.80 -31.31
C MET A 207 -23.60 -4.01 -32.42
N SER A 208 -24.10 -2.94 -33.04
CA SER A 208 -24.79 -3.02 -34.33
C SER A 208 -23.89 -2.64 -35.51
N PRO A 209 -22.78 -3.35 -35.79
CA PRO A 209 -22.31 -3.48 -37.16
C PRO A 209 -23.09 -4.62 -37.83
N SER A 210 -23.90 -4.25 -38.82
CA SER A 210 -24.11 -5.01 -40.06
C SER A 210 -23.93 -6.53 -39.96
N ARG A 211 -24.99 -7.26 -39.60
CA ARG A 211 -25.05 -8.71 -39.84
C ARG A 211 -25.17 -8.97 -41.35
N PHE A 212 -24.05 -9.01 -42.05
CA PHE A 212 -23.93 -9.72 -43.32
C PHE A 212 -22.53 -10.32 -43.45
N ARG A 213 -22.48 -11.64 -43.70
CA ARG A 213 -21.31 -12.56 -43.88
C ARG A 213 -20.93 -13.32 -42.59
N SER A 214 -20.84 -14.64 -42.53
CA SER A 214 -20.79 -15.72 -43.54
C SER A 214 -21.22 -17.04 -42.88
N ALA A 215 -21.85 -17.95 -43.63
CA ALA A 215 -21.83 -19.37 -43.31
C ALA A 215 -21.52 -20.16 -44.59
N PRO A 216 -20.51 -21.05 -44.60
CA PRO A 216 -20.47 -22.17 -45.52
C PRO A 216 -20.79 -23.45 -44.74
N ALA A 217 -21.88 -24.12 -45.12
CA ALA A 217 -22.12 -25.51 -44.75
C ALA A 217 -22.04 -26.36 -46.02
N SER A 218 -21.14 -27.33 -45.99
CA SER A 218 -20.91 -28.29 -47.06
C SER A 218 -21.86 -29.49 -46.93
N SER A 219 -22.27 -30.01 -48.09
CA SER A 219 -22.80 -31.36 -48.37
C SER A 219 -24.33 -31.60 -48.25
N PRO A 220 -24.89 -32.55 -49.04
CA PRO A 220 -25.60 -32.18 -50.26
C PRO A 220 -26.97 -32.88 -50.39
N ARG A 221 -27.88 -32.39 -51.24
CA ARG A 221 -28.78 -33.26 -52.03
C ARG A 221 -29.64 -32.50 -53.04
N THR A 222 -29.54 -33.00 -54.27
CA THR A 222 -30.56 -33.05 -55.34
C THR A 222 -30.98 -31.74 -56.03
N SER A 223 -30.63 -31.68 -57.32
CA SER A 223 -31.15 -30.78 -58.36
C SER A 223 -32.62 -31.14 -58.74
N PRO A 224 -33.28 -30.49 -59.72
CA PRO A 224 -32.90 -29.33 -60.54
C PRO A 224 -34.02 -28.27 -60.72
N SER A 225 -33.66 -27.09 -61.24
CA SER A 225 -34.14 -26.59 -62.56
C SER A 225 -34.31 -25.06 -62.66
N ARG A 226 -33.60 -24.52 -63.66
CA ARG A 226 -33.97 -23.42 -64.58
C ARG A 226 -33.96 -21.94 -64.12
N HIS A 227 -32.86 -21.33 -64.58
CA HIS A 227 -32.82 -20.15 -65.47
C HIS A 227 -32.72 -18.73 -64.90
N PRO A 228 -32.04 -17.82 -65.64
CA PRO A 228 -31.21 -16.77 -65.09
C PRO A 228 -31.61 -15.36 -65.54
N ALA A 229 -31.24 -14.33 -64.77
CA ALA A 229 -30.98 -12.96 -65.25
C ALA A 229 -30.83 -12.05 -64.01
N ARG A 230 -30.04 -10.99 -63.98
CA ARG A 230 -29.07 -10.39 -64.89
C ARG A 230 -28.28 -9.43 -64.01
N ARG A 231 -26.98 -9.35 -64.26
CA ARG A 231 -26.10 -8.28 -63.78
C ARG A 231 -26.68 -6.90 -64.15
N ARG A 232 -26.47 -5.90 -63.29
CA ARG A 232 -25.69 -4.71 -63.68
C ARG A 232 -25.26 -3.89 -62.46
N SER A 233 -23.95 -3.65 -62.48
CA SER A 233 -23.15 -2.80 -61.62
C SER A 233 -23.59 -1.33 -61.69
N SER A 234 -23.50 -0.65 -60.53
CA SER A 234 -23.00 0.72 -60.20
C SER A 234 -23.32 1.91 -61.13
N PRO A 235 -23.31 3.20 -60.69
CA PRO A 235 -22.68 3.79 -59.49
C PRO A 235 -23.52 4.87 -58.74
N SER A 236 -23.08 5.24 -57.54
CA SER A 236 -23.59 6.37 -56.73
C SER A 236 -23.10 7.75 -57.26
N PRO A 237 -23.53 8.91 -56.69
CA PRO A 237 -24.86 9.53 -56.56
C PRO A 237 -24.90 10.91 -57.31
N PRO A 238 -26.02 11.68 -57.26
CA PRO A 238 -26.09 12.72 -56.23
C PRO A 238 -27.45 12.89 -55.54
N THR A 239 -27.29 13.45 -54.35
CA THR A 239 -28.18 14.02 -53.36
C THR A 239 -29.27 14.95 -53.91
N ASN A 240 -30.44 14.94 -53.24
CA ASN A 240 -31.62 15.80 -53.40
C ASN A 240 -32.64 15.50 -54.52
N VAL A 241 -32.65 14.30 -55.10
CA VAL A 241 -33.77 13.84 -55.96
C VAL A 241 -34.69 12.89 -55.19
N CYS A 242 -35.99 13.20 -55.15
CA CYS A 242 -36.96 12.39 -54.42
C CYS A 242 -37.13 10.99 -55.02
N TYR A 243 -37.63 10.04 -54.23
CA TYR A 243 -37.78 8.63 -54.63
C TYR A 243 -38.49 8.45 -55.99
N PHE A 244 -39.54 9.23 -56.25
CA PHE A 244 -40.32 9.12 -57.49
C PHE A 244 -39.49 9.51 -58.71
N HIS A 245 -38.71 10.60 -58.65
CA HIS A 245 -37.83 11.00 -59.74
C HIS A 245 -36.59 10.11 -59.86
N ARG A 246 -36.11 9.50 -58.77
CA ARG A 246 -35.04 8.48 -58.85
C ARG A 246 -35.49 7.20 -59.55
N LYS A 247 -36.75 6.80 -59.37
CA LYS A 247 -37.31 5.55 -59.92
C LYS A 247 -37.91 5.71 -61.32
N PHE A 248 -38.55 6.85 -61.60
CA PHE A 248 -39.32 7.06 -62.84
C PHE A 248 -38.80 8.22 -63.71
N GLY A 249 -37.81 8.99 -63.24
CA GLY A 249 -37.25 10.15 -63.97
C GLY A 249 -38.34 11.16 -64.36
N ARG A 250 -38.21 11.74 -65.57
CA ARG A 250 -39.17 12.73 -66.13
C ARG A 250 -40.58 12.21 -66.39
N ARG A 251 -40.86 10.91 -66.14
CA ARG A 251 -42.20 10.30 -66.27
C ARG A 251 -42.92 10.20 -64.92
N ALA A 252 -42.31 10.70 -63.84
CA ALA A 252 -42.93 10.72 -62.53
C ALA A 252 -44.14 11.67 -62.53
N ARG A 253 -45.31 11.17 -62.13
CA ARG A 253 -46.54 11.99 -62.04
C ARG A 253 -46.70 12.69 -60.68
N ARG A 254 -45.74 12.50 -59.76
CA ARG A 254 -45.78 13.04 -58.39
C ARG A 254 -44.38 13.40 -57.94
N CYS A 255 -44.23 14.60 -57.38
CA CYS A 255 -43.00 15.10 -56.77
C CYS A 255 -43.20 15.31 -55.26
N ARG A 256 -42.21 14.92 -54.44
CA ARG A 256 -42.18 15.20 -52.99
C ARG A 256 -41.00 16.13 -52.67
N GLN A 257 -41.29 17.31 -52.14
CA GLN A 257 -40.27 18.31 -51.78
C GLN A 257 -39.58 17.97 -50.43
N PRO A 258 -38.30 18.37 -50.23
CA PRO A 258 -37.44 19.08 -51.19
C PRO A 258 -36.86 18.14 -52.28
N CYS A 259 -37.03 18.50 -53.55
CA CYS A 259 -36.52 17.75 -54.70
C CYS A 259 -35.95 18.73 -55.75
N SER A 260 -34.69 18.53 -56.14
CA SER A 260 -33.97 19.37 -57.11
C SER A 260 -34.15 18.94 -58.57
N PHE A 261 -35.13 18.07 -58.87
CA PHE A 261 -35.36 17.56 -60.23
C PHE A 261 -36.17 18.57 -61.05
N SER A 262 -35.59 19.10 -62.13
CA SER A 262 -36.21 20.12 -62.98
C SER A 262 -37.04 19.51 -64.13
N GLY A 263 -38.34 19.82 -64.14
CA GLY A 263 -39.31 19.39 -65.16
C GLY A 263 -40.44 18.54 -64.55
N ASN A 264 -41.59 19.18 -64.31
CA ASN A 264 -42.86 18.49 -64.05
C ASN A 264 -43.53 18.12 -65.37
#